data_AF-A0A7K1W101-F1
#
_entry.id   AF-A0A7K1W101-F1
#
_cell.length_a   1.000
_cell.length_b   1.000
_cell.length_c   1.000
_cell.angle_alpha   90.00
_cell.angle_beta   90.00
_cell.angle_gamma   90.00
#
_symmetry.space_group_name_H-M   'P 1'
#
loop_
_entity.id
_entity.type
_entity.pdbx_description
1 polymer ?
#
loop_
_entity_poly.entity_id
_entity_poly.type
_entity_poly.pdbx_seq_one_letter_code
_entity_poly.pdbx_strand_id
1 'polypeptide(L)' 'MRTIHRKRPSCSYPLTGAACVTRVYSAHALLLTGPHGVTALGTYGIGAVELGERLGLSLRRA' A
#
# COMPACT_ATOMS: atom_id res chain seq x y z
N MET A 1 21.34 -11.45 -20.90
CA MET A 1 20.86 -11.55 -19.51
C MET A 1 20.66 -10.13 -18.98
N ARG A 2 19.43 -9.62 -18.91
CA ARG A 2 19.13 -8.28 -18.36
C ARG A 2 18.65 -8.45 -16.92
N THR A 3 19.46 -8.03 -15.97
CA THR A 3 19.10 -7.89 -14.56
C THR A 3 18.09 -6.76 -14.44
N ILE A 4 16.80 -7.11 -14.40
CA ILE A 4 15.70 -6.17 -14.15
C ILE A 4 15.65 -5.88 -12.64
N HIS A 5 16.65 -5.16 -12.11
CA HIS A 5 16.62 -4.66 -10.73
C HIS A 5 15.64 -3.48 -10.63
N ARG A 6 14.34 -3.76 -10.82
CA ARG A 6 13.27 -2.81 -10.59
C ARG A 6 13.14 -2.62 -9.08
N LYS A 7 13.77 -1.57 -8.55
CA LYS A 7 13.72 -1.15 -7.14
C LYS A 7 12.26 -0.91 -6.74
N ARG A 8 11.64 -1.93 -6.15
CA ARG A 8 10.31 -1.84 -5.52
C ARG A 8 10.51 -1.17 -4.15
N PRO A 9 9.52 -0.44 -3.60
CA PRO A 9 9.58 -0.01 -2.21
C PRO A 9 10.02 -1.20 -1.34
N SER A 10 11.18 -1.05 -0.71
CA SER A 10 11.83 -2.08 0.06
C SER A 10 11.34 -1.99 1.50
N CYS A 11 10.84 -3.09 2.04
CA CYS A 11 10.73 -3.19 3.49
C CYS A 11 12.15 -3.17 4.07
N SER A 12 12.35 -2.38 5.13
CA SER A 12 13.59 -2.37 5.91
C SER A 12 13.79 -3.67 6.69
N TYR A 13 12.69 -4.36 6.97
CA TYR A 13 12.68 -5.70 7.55
C TYR A 13 12.61 -6.79 6.47
N PRO A 14 13.18 -7.98 6.73
CA PRO A 14 13.07 -9.12 5.82
C PRO A 14 11.61 -9.40 5.47
N LEU A 15 11.35 -9.54 4.16
CA LEU A 15 10.01 -9.89 3.69
C LEU A 15 9.71 -11.34 4.05
N THR A 16 8.54 -11.57 4.65
CA THR A 16 7.96 -12.92 4.74
C THR A 16 7.50 -13.41 3.36
N GLY A 17 7.05 -12.50 2.49
CA GLY A 17 6.67 -12.79 1.11
C GLY A 17 6.61 -11.52 0.25
N ALA A 18 6.94 -11.65 -1.04
CA ALA A 18 6.92 -10.53 -1.97
C ALA A 18 5.56 -10.43 -2.68
N ALA A 19 4.93 -9.25 -2.58
CA ALA A 19 3.66 -8.94 -3.27
C ALA A 19 2.50 -9.93 -3.01
N CYS A 20 2.52 -10.64 -1.88
CA CYS A 20 1.50 -11.64 -1.52
C CYS A 20 0.30 -11.05 -0.78
N VAL A 21 0.41 -9.83 -0.24
CA VAL A 21 -0.69 -9.16 0.46
C VAL A 21 -1.62 -8.52 -0.56
N THR A 22 -2.91 -8.82 -0.45
CA THR A 22 -3.98 -8.24 -1.29
C THR A 22 -4.86 -7.26 -0.53
N ARG A 23 -4.88 -7.32 0.81
CA ARG A 23 -5.75 -6.48 1.64
C ARG A 23 -5.10 -6.17 2.99
N VAL A 24 -5.26 -4.94 3.47
CA VAL A 24 -4.74 -4.47 4.77
C VAL A 24 -5.89 -3.87 5.58
N TYR A 25 -6.06 -4.37 6.79
CA TYR A 25 -7.06 -3.89 7.76
C TYR A 25 -6.35 -3.09 8.83
N SER A 26 -6.88 -1.91 9.15
CA SER A 26 -6.36 -1.05 10.20
C SER A 26 -7.50 -0.26 10.85
N ALA A 27 -7.20 0.37 11.98
CA ALA A 27 -8.15 1.27 12.64
C ALA A 27 -8.60 2.44 11.74
N HIS A 28 -7.74 2.85 10.79
CA HIS A 28 -7.96 4.04 9.98
C HIS A 28 -8.51 3.74 8.59
N ALA A 29 -8.29 2.55 8.06
CA ALA A 29 -8.74 2.19 6.72
C ALA A 29 -8.74 0.69 6.43
N LEU A 30 -9.59 0.34 5.46
CA LEU A 30 -9.51 -0.89 4.69
C LEU A 30 -8.85 -0.60 3.34
N LEU A 31 -7.70 -1.22 3.09
CA LEU A 31 -6.92 -1.00 1.88
C LEU A 31 -6.86 -2.26 1.02
N LEU A 32 -6.98 -2.11 -0.29
CA LEU A 32 -6.69 -3.12 -1.30
C LEU A 32 -5.32 -2.81 -1.92
N THR A 33 -4.45 -3.81 -1.97
CA THR A 33 -3.11 -3.72 -2.57
C THR A 33 -3.08 -4.50 -3.88
N GLY A 34 -2.41 -3.93 -4.89
CA GLY A 34 -2.30 -4.57 -6.19
C GLY A 34 -1.23 -3.96 -7.09
N PRO A 35 -1.09 -4.46 -8.33
CA PRO A 35 -0.06 -3.99 -9.27
C PRO A 35 -0.21 -2.52 -9.65
N HIS A 36 -1.41 -1.96 -9.51
CA HIS A 36 -1.69 -0.55 -9.77
C HIS A 36 -1.42 0.34 -8.56
N GLY A 37 -1.05 -0.19 -7.40
CA GLY A 37 -0.84 0.57 -6.15
C GLY A 37 -1.90 0.25 -5.10
N VAL A 38 -2.17 1.20 -4.20
CA VAL A 38 -3.07 1.02 -3.05
C VAL A 38 -4.38 1.78 -3.27
N THR A 39 -5.50 1.09 -3.03
CA THR A 39 -6.86 1.66 -3.09
C THR A 39 -7.50 1.57 -1.71
N ALA A 40 -8.00 2.68 -1.18
CA ALA A 40 -8.81 2.70 0.04
C ALA A 40 -10.26 2.32 -0.30
N LEU A 41 -10.72 1.19 0.27
CA LEU A 41 -12.11 0.74 0.19
C LEU A 41 -12.99 1.46 1.23
N GLY A 42 -12.39 1.93 2.32
CA GLY A 42 -13.04 2.72 3.35
C GLY A 42 -12.01 3.35 4.28
N THR A 43 -12.34 4.51 4.82
CA THR A 43 -11.54 5.19 5.84
C THR A 43 -12.41 5.49 7.07
N TYR A 44 -11.79 5.45 8.25
CA TYR A 44 -12.48 5.55 9.53
C TYR A 44 -11.75 6.56 10.41
N GLY A 45 -12.44 7.63 10.81
CA GLY A 45 -11.86 8.69 11.64
C GLY A 45 -10.79 9.57 10.96
N ILE A 46 -10.43 9.29 9.69
CA ILE A 46 -9.48 10.08 8.90
C ILE A 46 -9.89 10.12 7.42
N GLY A 47 -9.57 11.20 6.72
CA GLY A 47 -9.77 11.32 5.27
C GLY A 47 -8.73 10.53 4.46
N ALA A 48 -9.06 10.11 3.23
CA ALA A 48 -8.11 9.35 2.40
C ALA A 48 -6.89 10.16 1.94
N VAL A 49 -7.04 11.48 1.72
CA VAL A 49 -5.91 12.36 1.36
C VAL A 49 -4.94 12.46 2.54
N GLU A 50 -5.46 12.83 3.72
CA GLU A 50 -4.68 12.92 4.96
C GLU A 50 -4.01 11.57 5.32
N LEU A 51 -4.73 10.46 5.16
CA LEU A 51 -4.16 9.12 5.36
C LEU A 51 -3.02 8.84 4.37
N GLY A 52 -3.19 9.22 3.10
CA GLY A 52 -2.15 9.07 2.08
C GLY A 52 -0.88 9.85 2.42
N GLU A 53 -1.04 11.10 2.87
CA GLU A 53 0.08 11.94 3.32
C GLU A 53 0.83 11.31 4.50
N ARG A 54 0.09 10.84 5.52
CA ARG A 54 0.69 10.15 6.69
C ARG A 54 1.45 8.88 6.32
N LEU A 55 0.97 8.13 5.33
CA LEU A 55 1.61 6.91 4.85
C LEU A 55 2.72 7.16 3.82
N GLY A 56 2.85 8.38 3.29
CA GLY A 56 3.73 8.68 2.17
C GLY A 56 3.30 7.96 0.88
N LEU A 57 1.99 7.74 0.69
CA LEU A 57 1.41 7.00 -0.43
C LEU A 57 0.30 7.78 -1.11
N SER A 58 0.24 7.74 -2.43
CA SER A 58 -0.94 8.18 -3.18
C SER A 58 -2.03 7.11 -3.10
N LEU A 59 -3.11 7.39 -2.36
CA LEU A 59 -4.25 6.49 -2.24
C LEU A 59 -5.31 6.81 -3.30
N ARG A 60 -5.79 5.78 -4.00
CA ARG A 60 -7.03 5.88 -4.76
C ARG A 60 -8.22 5.63 -3.85
N ARG A 61 -9.38 6.23 -4.15
CA ARG A 61 -10.65 5.84 -3.55
C ARG A 61 -11.42 4.93 -4.51
N ALA A 62 -12.04 3.89 -3.97
CA ALA A 62 -13.01 3.06 -4.69
C ALA A 62 -14.35 3.79 -4.83
#